data_AF-A0ABD1HXB9-F1
#
_entry.id   AF-A0ABD1HXB9-F1
#
_cell.length_a   1.000
_cell.length_b   1.000
_cell.length_c   1.000
_cell.angle_alpha   90.00
_cell.angle_beta   90.00
_cell.angle_gamma   90.00
#
_symmetry.space_group_name_H-M   'P 1'
#
loop_
_entity.id
_entity.type
_entity.pdbx_description
1 polymer ?
#
loop_
_entity_poly.entity_id
_entity_poly.type
_entity_poly.pdbx_seq_one_letter_code
_entity_poly.pdbx_strand_id
1 'polypeptide(L)'
;MEICSLPVPAKNEKSLDEIRKYAKFHPSIWGDFFLKYNEDNTKITDAEQEELTKQKEMVRKLLAQNPDDSTYKLELIDLIQRLGVEYHFEKEIEESLKYIHDNFKHQISKDNDDLRIVALRFHLLRQQGYNVPCDVFHKFTDNKGNYVASLENNVEGLLNLYEAAHLGTRGEDVLDRALEFCSTHLHASVLLNEMSNVYLSKRVNEALIENMPIRKTLTRYGARKFISLYQEAESHNEILLNFAKLDFNRVLMMHQRELSDLTRWWKKFDVANKMPYARDRVVELFLWMMGVFFEPCYAKARSIVVRSTSMISILDDTYEYATLDELQVLTDAIQSWDVTEALEDSPPYIQMCYRSLIDAYTEIEDEMEEIGESYRVKYAIQEIKRVAMLYLEEAKW
;
A
#
# COMPACT_ATOMS: atom_id res chain seq x y z
N MET A 1 61.52 21.86 48.28
CA MET A 1 60.35 20.98 48.05
C MET A 1 59.35 21.79 47.24
N GLU A 2 59.49 21.73 45.92
CA GLU A 2 58.52 22.30 44.98
C GLU A 2 57.31 21.37 44.93
N ILE A 3 56.13 21.94 45.13
CA ILE A 3 54.86 21.21 45.04
C ILE A 3 54.48 21.21 43.55
N CYS A 4 54.67 20.07 42.89
CA CYS A 4 54.13 19.83 41.56
C CYS A 4 52.60 19.82 41.62
N SER A 5 51.96 20.84 41.03
CA SER A 5 50.55 20.79 40.65
C SER A 5 50.37 19.88 39.44
N LEU A 6 49.58 18.82 39.60
CA LEU A 6 49.16 17.94 38.50
C LEU A 6 48.27 18.71 37.52
N PRO A 7 48.41 18.50 36.19
CA PRO A 7 47.50 19.10 35.22
C PRO A 7 46.11 18.47 35.33
N VAL A 8 45.08 19.30 35.43
CA VAL A 8 43.68 18.89 35.26
C VAL A 8 43.52 18.39 33.82
N PRO A 9 42.95 17.20 33.58
CA PRO A 9 42.71 16.74 32.22
C PRO A 9 41.64 17.63 31.59
N ALA A 10 42.00 18.29 30.49
CA ALA A 10 41.04 18.97 29.64
C ALA A 10 39.97 17.94 29.23
N LYS A 11 38.70 18.23 29.54
CA LYS A 11 37.59 17.52 28.92
C LYS A 11 37.73 17.72 27.42
N ASN A 12 37.94 16.63 26.68
CA ASN A 12 37.71 16.61 25.24
C ASN A 12 36.22 16.84 25.02
N GLU A 13 35.79 18.10 24.99
CA GLU A 13 34.51 18.47 24.39
C GLU A 13 34.61 18.12 22.91
N LYS A 14 34.00 17.00 22.54
CA LYS A 14 33.71 16.70 21.12
C LYS A 14 33.01 17.93 20.55
N SER A 15 33.39 18.34 19.34
CA SER A 15 32.68 19.45 18.69
C SER A 15 31.21 19.04 18.50
N LEU A 16 30.29 20.01 18.46
CA LEU A 16 28.87 19.74 18.16
C LEU A 16 28.70 18.96 16.85
N ASP A 17 29.62 19.17 15.89
CA ASP A 17 29.68 18.44 14.63
C ASP A 17 30.16 16.98 14.77
N GLU A 18 30.94 16.65 15.81
CA GLU A 18 31.33 15.27 16.16
C GLU A 18 30.23 14.54 16.96
N ILE A 19 29.31 15.27 17.60
CA ILE A 19 28.16 14.72 18.31
C ILE A 19 27.01 14.42 17.34
N ARG A 20 26.78 15.32 16.38
CA ARG A 20 25.69 15.19 15.40
C ARG A 20 26.05 14.17 14.33
N LYS A 21 25.28 13.08 14.25
CA LYS A 21 25.42 12.08 13.18
C LYS A 21 24.96 12.71 11.86
N TYR A 22 25.91 13.08 11.01
CA TYR A 22 25.60 13.69 9.72
C TYR A 22 25.15 12.60 8.72
N ALA A 23 23.85 12.32 8.65
CA ALA A 23 23.28 11.54 7.57
C ALA A 23 23.26 12.37 6.28
N LYS A 24 23.85 11.84 5.20
CA LYS A 24 23.80 12.44 3.85
C LYS A 24 22.69 11.80 3.05
N PHE A 25 21.49 12.37 3.11
CA PHE A 25 20.41 11.96 2.23
C PHE A 25 20.56 12.58 0.83
N HIS A 26 20.23 11.82 -0.21
CA HIS A 26 20.17 12.37 -1.56
C HIS A 26 18.97 13.32 -1.71
N PRO A 27 19.06 14.36 -2.55
CA PRO A 27 17.91 15.23 -2.86
C PRO A 27 16.74 14.44 -3.46
N SER A 28 15.53 15.01 -3.38
CA SER A 28 14.37 14.49 -4.11
C SER A 28 14.68 14.39 -5.61
N ILE A 29 14.37 13.25 -6.22
CA ILE A 29 14.57 13.03 -7.66
C ILE A 29 13.48 13.71 -8.51
N TRP A 30 12.42 14.22 -7.87
CA TRP A 30 11.23 14.73 -8.54
C TRP A 30 11.27 16.24 -8.74
N GLY A 31 11.96 16.98 -7.85
CA GLY A 31 11.98 18.45 -7.86
C GLY A 31 10.58 19.03 -8.09
N ASP A 32 10.43 19.79 -9.18
CA ASP A 32 9.21 20.52 -9.50
C ASP A 32 8.27 19.78 -10.47
N PHE A 33 8.58 18.51 -10.78
CA PHE A 33 7.93 17.76 -11.85
C PHE A 33 6.40 17.72 -11.75
N PHE A 34 5.85 17.63 -10.54
CA PHE A 34 4.42 17.50 -10.31
C PHE A 34 3.67 18.83 -10.27
N LEU A 35 4.35 19.98 -10.16
CA LEU A 35 3.69 21.30 -10.09
C LEU A 35 2.95 21.69 -11.37
N LYS A 36 3.25 21.01 -12.49
CA LYS A 36 2.60 21.25 -13.77
C LYS A 36 1.16 20.76 -13.83
N TYR A 37 0.74 19.84 -12.95
CA TYR A 37 -0.61 19.28 -13.00
C TYR A 37 -1.60 20.22 -12.32
N ASN A 38 -2.68 20.56 -13.03
CA ASN A 38 -3.76 21.44 -12.58
C ASN A 38 -5.11 20.95 -13.12
N GLU A 39 -6.21 21.62 -12.78
CA GLU A 39 -7.54 21.22 -13.26
C GLU A 39 -7.62 21.17 -14.79
N ASP A 40 -7.03 22.12 -15.50
CA ASP A 40 -7.13 22.22 -16.95
C ASP A 40 -6.51 21.03 -17.69
N ASN A 41 -5.40 20.47 -17.20
CA ASN A 41 -4.67 19.39 -17.88
C ASN A 41 -4.91 17.97 -17.30
N THR A 42 -5.74 17.86 -16.26
CA THR A 42 -6.15 16.59 -15.64
C THR A 42 -7.66 16.37 -15.66
N LYS A 43 -8.41 17.28 -16.30
CA LYS A 43 -9.85 17.14 -16.48
C LYS A 43 -10.13 16.07 -17.53
N ILE A 44 -10.97 15.11 -17.15
CA ILE A 44 -11.59 14.20 -18.09
C ILE A 44 -12.65 14.96 -18.90
N THR A 45 -12.72 14.66 -20.18
CA THR A 45 -13.76 15.21 -21.06
C THR A 45 -15.13 14.64 -20.72
N ASP A 46 -16.20 15.37 -21.04
CA ASP A 46 -17.57 14.90 -20.80
C ASP A 46 -17.84 13.57 -21.56
N ALA A 47 -17.24 13.42 -22.75
CA ALA A 47 -17.31 12.20 -23.54
C ALA A 47 -16.62 11.00 -22.86
N GLU A 48 -15.44 11.20 -22.25
CA GLU A 48 -14.77 10.14 -21.48
C GLU A 48 -15.56 9.74 -20.24
N GLN A 49 -16.18 10.71 -19.56
CA GLN A 49 -17.02 10.44 -18.38
C GLN A 49 -18.31 9.70 -18.76
N GLU A 50 -18.93 10.02 -19.90
CA GLU A 50 -20.08 9.29 -20.44
C GLU A 50 -19.70 7.84 -20.78
N GLU A 51 -18.60 7.64 -21.50
CA GLU A 51 -18.14 6.30 -21.88
C GLU A 51 -17.75 5.46 -20.66
N LEU A 52 -17.08 6.05 -19.66
CA LEU A 52 -16.78 5.39 -18.39
C LEU A 52 -18.06 4.91 -17.68
N THR A 53 -19.09 5.76 -17.63
CA THR A 53 -20.37 5.44 -16.98
C THR A 53 -21.09 4.32 -17.70
N LYS A 54 -21.10 4.37 -19.03
CA LYS A 54 -21.69 3.33 -19.88
C LYS A 54 -20.98 1.99 -19.71
N GLN A 55 -19.65 1.97 -19.73
CA GLN A 55 -18.88 0.74 -19.55
C GLN A 55 -19.04 0.17 -18.14
N LYS A 56 -19.06 1.02 -17.10
CA LYS A 56 -19.37 0.60 -15.72
C LYS A 56 -20.71 -0.14 -15.65
N GLU A 57 -21.75 0.40 -16.28
CA GLU A 57 -23.07 -0.22 -16.30
C GLU A 57 -23.10 -1.53 -17.11
N MET A 58 -22.31 -1.64 -18.19
CA MET A 58 -22.16 -2.89 -18.93
C MET A 58 -21.46 -3.97 -18.09
N VAL A 59 -20.40 -3.63 -17.36
CA VAL A 59 -19.73 -4.57 -16.44
C VAL A 59 -20.68 -5.00 -15.32
N ARG A 60 -21.47 -4.08 -14.75
CA ARG A 60 -22.52 -4.41 -13.78
C ARG A 60 -23.55 -5.38 -14.35
N LYS A 61 -23.96 -5.21 -15.61
CA LYS A 61 -24.87 -6.17 -16.28
C LYS A 61 -24.23 -7.54 -16.48
N LEU A 62 -22.93 -7.61 -16.80
CA LEU A 62 -22.20 -8.88 -16.84
C LEU A 62 -22.22 -9.57 -15.47
N LEU A 63 -22.03 -8.80 -14.40
CA LEU A 63 -22.18 -9.28 -13.02
C LEU A 63 -23.62 -9.63 -12.65
N ALA A 64 -24.66 -9.09 -13.27
CA ALA A 64 -26.04 -9.47 -12.95
C ALA A 64 -26.53 -10.70 -13.74
N GLN A 65 -26.07 -10.88 -14.97
CA GLN A 65 -26.60 -11.89 -15.91
C GLN A 65 -26.08 -13.30 -15.67
N ASN A 66 -24.91 -13.43 -15.06
CA ASN A 66 -24.29 -14.73 -14.83
C ASN A 66 -24.74 -15.31 -13.48
N PRO A 67 -25.00 -16.62 -13.35
CA PRO A 67 -25.32 -17.22 -12.05
C PRO A 67 -24.16 -17.10 -11.06
N ASP A 68 -24.47 -16.89 -9.79
CA ASP A 68 -23.45 -16.70 -8.75
C ASP A 68 -22.62 -17.96 -8.49
N ASP A 69 -23.16 -19.16 -8.72
CA ASP A 69 -22.42 -20.43 -8.63
C ASP A 69 -21.66 -20.81 -9.91
N SER A 70 -21.64 -19.95 -10.94
CA SER A 70 -20.95 -20.24 -12.19
C SER A 70 -19.44 -19.98 -12.08
N THR A 71 -18.64 -20.81 -12.75
CA THR A 71 -17.20 -20.59 -12.92
C THR A 71 -16.89 -19.22 -13.53
N TYR A 72 -17.68 -18.82 -14.53
CA TYR A 72 -17.53 -17.52 -15.17
C TYR A 72 -17.69 -16.35 -14.19
N LYS A 73 -18.60 -16.45 -13.22
CA LYS A 73 -18.76 -15.43 -12.17
C LYS A 73 -17.48 -15.27 -11.35
N LEU A 74 -16.93 -16.39 -10.87
CA LEU A 74 -15.71 -16.40 -10.07
C LEU A 74 -14.54 -15.75 -10.83
N GLU A 75 -14.36 -16.14 -12.09
CA GLU A 75 -13.33 -15.58 -12.97
C GLU A 75 -13.56 -14.08 -13.24
N LEU A 76 -14.81 -13.67 -13.46
CA LEU A 76 -15.14 -12.25 -13.67
C LEU A 76 -14.82 -11.41 -12.43
N ILE A 77 -15.12 -11.92 -11.22
CA ILE A 77 -14.78 -11.24 -9.97
C ILE A 77 -13.25 -11.12 -9.85
N ASP A 78 -12.49 -12.21 -10.03
CA ASP A 78 -11.02 -12.18 -10.00
C ASP A 78 -10.43 -11.14 -10.97
N LEU A 79 -10.95 -11.09 -12.21
CA LEU A 79 -10.52 -10.10 -13.20
C LEU A 79 -10.83 -8.66 -12.75
N ILE A 80 -12.01 -8.41 -12.20
CA ILE A 80 -12.41 -7.08 -11.69
C ILE A 80 -11.48 -6.63 -10.55
N GLN A 81 -11.14 -7.53 -9.63
CA GLN A 81 -10.22 -7.23 -8.52
C GLN A 81 -8.79 -6.99 -9.03
N ARG A 82 -8.27 -7.87 -9.88
CA ARG A 82 -6.92 -7.75 -10.45
C ARG A 82 -6.75 -6.51 -11.32
N LEU A 83 -7.81 -6.05 -12.00
CA LEU A 83 -7.80 -4.81 -12.78
C LEU A 83 -7.96 -3.55 -11.90
N GLY A 84 -8.13 -3.71 -10.58
CA GLY A 84 -8.17 -2.60 -9.63
C GLY A 84 -9.43 -1.75 -9.74
N VAL A 85 -10.55 -2.35 -10.16
CA VAL A 85 -11.84 -1.66 -10.36
C VAL A 85 -12.97 -2.21 -9.48
N GLU A 86 -12.65 -3.07 -8.51
CA GLU A 86 -13.62 -3.68 -7.59
C GLU A 86 -14.42 -2.65 -6.78
N TYR A 87 -13.81 -1.52 -6.42
CA TYR A 87 -14.43 -0.43 -5.65
C TYR A 87 -15.66 0.20 -6.33
N HIS A 88 -15.92 -0.13 -7.60
CA HIS A 88 -17.13 0.26 -8.32
C HIS A 88 -18.30 -0.72 -8.17
N PHE A 89 -18.02 -1.93 -7.70
CA PHE A 89 -18.91 -3.10 -7.70
C PHE A 89 -18.91 -3.85 -6.37
N GLU A 90 -18.53 -3.19 -5.27
CA GLU A 90 -18.38 -3.80 -3.94
C GLU A 90 -19.62 -4.58 -3.53
N LYS A 91 -20.80 -3.98 -3.72
CA LYS A 91 -22.08 -4.60 -3.38
C LYS A 91 -22.35 -5.85 -4.20
N GLU A 92 -22.19 -5.78 -5.52
CA GLU A 92 -22.44 -6.90 -6.43
C GLU A 92 -21.49 -8.08 -6.14
N ILE A 93 -20.22 -7.78 -5.85
CA ILE A 93 -19.20 -8.77 -5.48
C ILE A 93 -19.51 -9.38 -4.12
N GLU A 94 -19.86 -8.57 -3.12
CA GLU A 94 -20.21 -9.03 -1.77
C GLU A 94 -21.41 -9.98 -1.81
N GLU A 95 -22.49 -9.61 -2.53
CA GLU A 95 -23.68 -10.43 -2.71
C GLU A 95 -23.35 -11.78 -3.38
N SER A 96 -22.54 -11.74 -4.44
CA SER A 96 -22.11 -12.96 -5.16
C SER A 96 -21.27 -13.89 -4.26
N LEU A 97 -20.26 -13.34 -3.58
CA LEU A 97 -19.36 -14.13 -2.75
C LEU A 97 -20.05 -14.67 -1.50
N LYS A 98 -21.01 -13.91 -0.94
CA LYS A 98 -21.88 -14.40 0.13
C LYS A 98 -22.69 -15.61 -0.33
N TYR A 99 -23.33 -15.52 -1.51
CA TYR A 99 -24.08 -16.65 -2.06
C TYR A 99 -23.19 -17.88 -2.26
N ILE A 100 -21.98 -17.67 -2.80
CA ILE A 100 -20.98 -18.72 -3.02
C ILE A 100 -20.59 -19.39 -1.69
N HIS A 101 -20.37 -18.60 -0.65
CA HIS A 101 -20.03 -19.07 0.69
C HIS A 101 -21.19 -19.85 1.33
N ASP A 102 -22.41 -19.33 1.30
CA ASP A 102 -23.58 -19.96 1.91
C ASP A 102 -23.91 -21.31 1.26
N ASN A 103 -23.52 -21.48 -0.01
CA ASN A 103 -23.68 -22.73 -0.78
C ASN A 103 -22.39 -23.54 -0.91
N PHE A 104 -21.34 -23.21 -0.15
CA PHE A 104 -19.98 -23.72 -0.37
C PHE A 104 -19.87 -25.25 -0.41
N LYS A 105 -20.55 -25.95 0.52
CA LYS A 105 -20.56 -27.43 0.56
C LYS A 105 -21.13 -28.05 -0.72
N HIS A 106 -22.20 -27.46 -1.26
CA HIS A 106 -22.78 -27.91 -2.51
C HIS A 106 -21.87 -27.60 -3.70
N GLN A 107 -21.17 -26.45 -3.68
CA GLN A 107 -20.27 -26.07 -4.76
C GLN A 107 -19.02 -26.95 -4.83
N ILE A 108 -18.39 -27.32 -3.70
CA ILE A 108 -17.23 -28.24 -3.69
C ILE A 108 -17.56 -29.56 -4.39
N SER A 109 -18.79 -30.05 -4.24
CA SER A 109 -19.24 -31.30 -4.87
C SER A 109 -19.47 -31.19 -6.38
N LYS A 110 -19.63 -29.98 -6.92
CA LYS A 110 -19.85 -29.72 -8.36
C LYS A 110 -18.57 -29.51 -9.16
N ASP A 111 -17.44 -29.19 -8.53
CA ASP A 111 -16.23 -28.72 -9.23
C ASP A 111 -15.44 -29.79 -9.99
N ASN A 112 -15.93 -31.04 -10.09
CA ASN A 112 -15.26 -32.15 -10.79
C ASN A 112 -13.76 -32.31 -10.45
N ASP A 113 -13.34 -31.90 -9.25
CA ASP A 113 -11.94 -31.88 -8.81
C ASP A 113 -11.01 -31.00 -9.67
N ASP A 114 -11.52 -29.89 -10.22
CA ASP A 114 -10.68 -28.87 -10.84
C ASP A 114 -9.97 -28.03 -9.76
N LEU A 115 -8.65 -28.25 -9.61
CA LEU A 115 -7.79 -27.53 -8.68
C LEU A 115 -7.89 -26.01 -8.87
N ARG A 116 -7.98 -25.54 -10.12
CA ARG A 116 -8.02 -24.12 -10.47
C ARG A 116 -9.24 -23.44 -9.85
N ILE A 117 -10.42 -24.06 -9.99
CA ILE A 117 -11.69 -23.52 -9.48
C ILE A 117 -11.75 -23.57 -7.96
N VAL A 118 -11.32 -24.69 -7.37
CA VAL A 118 -11.30 -24.84 -5.90
C VAL A 118 -10.38 -23.80 -5.27
N ALA A 119 -9.17 -23.63 -5.83
CA ALA A 119 -8.21 -22.65 -5.35
C ALA A 119 -8.71 -21.21 -5.54
N LEU A 120 -9.26 -20.88 -6.71
CA LEU A 120 -9.79 -19.53 -6.98
C LEU A 120 -10.94 -19.18 -6.03
N ARG A 121 -11.89 -20.09 -5.83
CA ARG A 121 -13.00 -19.85 -4.90
C ARG A 121 -12.51 -19.67 -3.47
N PHE A 122 -11.59 -20.52 -3.02
CA PHE A 122 -10.97 -20.41 -1.69
C PHE A 122 -10.29 -19.05 -1.52
N HIS A 123 -9.51 -18.63 -2.51
CA HIS A 123 -8.83 -17.34 -2.54
C HIS A 123 -9.83 -16.19 -2.39
N LEU A 124 -10.80 -16.06 -3.30
CA LEU A 124 -11.75 -14.94 -3.32
C LEU A 124 -12.56 -14.85 -2.01
N LEU A 125 -13.02 -15.99 -1.49
CA LEU A 125 -13.77 -16.03 -0.23
C LEU A 125 -12.92 -15.57 0.96
N ARG A 126 -11.70 -16.11 1.11
CA ARG A 126 -10.83 -15.72 2.22
C ARG A 126 -10.35 -14.28 2.13
N GLN A 127 -10.11 -13.78 0.91
CA GLN A 127 -9.75 -12.39 0.71
C GLN A 127 -10.85 -11.44 1.22
N GLN A 128 -12.12 -11.83 1.10
CA GLN A 128 -13.27 -11.09 1.66
C GLN A 128 -13.58 -11.41 3.13
N GLY A 129 -12.70 -12.14 3.83
CA GLY A 129 -12.86 -12.44 5.24
C GLY A 129 -13.81 -13.59 5.58
N TYR A 130 -14.29 -14.36 4.58
CA TYR A 130 -15.07 -15.56 4.85
C TYR A 130 -14.20 -16.69 5.43
N ASN A 131 -14.72 -17.39 6.43
CA ASN A 131 -14.05 -18.52 7.05
C ASN A 131 -14.25 -19.79 6.21
N VAL A 132 -13.28 -20.08 5.33
CA VAL A 132 -13.29 -21.27 4.48
C VAL A 132 -12.25 -22.27 4.96
N PRO A 133 -12.60 -23.51 5.33
CA PRO A 133 -11.63 -24.53 5.75
C PRO A 133 -10.64 -24.90 4.63
N CYS A 134 -9.35 -25.06 4.95
CA CYS A 134 -8.33 -25.52 3.99
C CYS A 134 -8.45 -27.02 3.65
N ASP A 135 -9.26 -27.78 4.39
CA ASP A 135 -9.56 -29.20 4.13
C ASP A 135 -10.09 -29.48 2.72
N VAL A 136 -10.61 -28.45 2.02
CA VAL A 136 -11.01 -28.54 0.61
C VAL A 136 -9.87 -28.97 -0.30
N PHE A 137 -8.62 -28.79 0.12
CA PHE A 137 -7.46 -29.22 -0.63
C PHE A 137 -7.02 -30.66 -0.34
N HIS A 138 -7.55 -31.34 0.69
CA HIS A 138 -7.15 -32.71 1.01
C HIS A 138 -7.44 -33.72 -0.11
N LYS A 139 -8.45 -33.46 -0.95
CA LYS A 139 -8.73 -34.28 -2.13
C LYS A 139 -7.64 -34.23 -3.21
N PHE A 140 -6.75 -33.24 -3.15
CA PHE A 140 -5.57 -33.09 -4.02
C PHE A 140 -4.30 -33.66 -3.38
N THR A 141 -4.43 -34.31 -2.22
CA THR A 141 -3.29 -34.86 -1.47
C THR A 141 -3.36 -36.39 -1.37
N ASP A 142 -2.20 -37.00 -1.19
CA ASP A 142 -2.06 -38.42 -0.90
C ASP A 142 -2.37 -38.74 0.58
N ASN A 143 -2.29 -40.03 0.95
CA ASN A 143 -2.54 -40.48 2.33
C ASN A 143 -1.53 -39.94 3.36
N LYS A 144 -0.42 -39.34 2.91
CA LYS A 144 0.60 -38.69 3.75
C LYS A 144 0.37 -37.18 3.84
N GLY A 145 -0.63 -36.64 3.14
CA GLY A 145 -0.96 -35.22 3.09
C GLY A 145 -0.12 -34.41 2.09
N ASN A 146 0.64 -35.06 1.20
CA ASN A 146 1.42 -34.39 0.15
C ASN A 146 0.57 -34.21 -1.11
N TYR A 147 0.73 -33.09 -1.82
CA TYR A 147 0.06 -32.90 -3.11
C TYR A 147 0.48 -33.99 -4.11
N VAL A 148 -0.51 -34.51 -4.84
CA VAL A 148 -0.29 -35.65 -5.74
C VAL A 148 0.48 -35.25 -7.01
N ALA A 149 1.39 -36.12 -7.44
CA ALA A 149 2.24 -35.89 -8.63
C ALA A 149 1.46 -35.70 -9.94
N SER A 150 0.19 -36.11 -10.01
CA SER A 150 -0.63 -35.86 -11.19
C SER A 150 -0.95 -34.38 -11.42
N LEU A 151 -0.71 -33.50 -10.44
CA LEU A 151 -0.94 -32.06 -10.54
C LEU A 151 0.25 -31.30 -11.13
N GLU A 152 1.42 -31.92 -11.23
CA GLU A 152 2.69 -31.25 -11.58
C GLU A 152 2.63 -30.51 -12.92
N ASN A 153 1.87 -31.03 -13.88
CA ASN A 153 1.72 -30.44 -15.20
C ASN A 153 0.53 -29.46 -15.31
N ASN A 154 -0.29 -29.31 -14.26
CA ASN A 154 -1.43 -28.40 -14.24
C ASN A 154 -0.99 -26.99 -13.82
N VAL A 155 -0.21 -26.32 -14.66
CA VAL A 155 0.39 -25.02 -14.36
C VAL A 155 -0.64 -23.99 -13.91
N GLU A 156 -1.80 -23.90 -14.56
CA GLU A 156 -2.82 -22.92 -14.19
C GLU A 156 -3.48 -23.25 -12.84
N GLY A 157 -3.74 -24.53 -12.57
CA GLY A 157 -4.21 -24.98 -11.26
C GLY A 157 -3.19 -24.71 -10.15
N LEU A 158 -1.91 -24.99 -10.40
CA LEU A 158 -0.82 -24.73 -9.47
C LEU A 158 -0.66 -23.23 -9.17
N LEU A 159 -0.77 -22.37 -10.19
CA LEU A 159 -0.72 -20.92 -9.99
C LEU A 159 -1.87 -20.44 -9.10
N ASN A 160 -3.10 -20.90 -9.34
CA ASN A 160 -4.24 -20.52 -8.50
C ASN A 160 -4.08 -21.07 -7.07
N LEU A 161 -3.57 -22.29 -6.90
CA LEU A 161 -3.28 -22.86 -5.59
C LEU A 161 -2.17 -22.07 -4.86
N TYR A 162 -1.12 -21.65 -5.57
CA TYR A 162 -0.05 -20.82 -5.03
C TYR A 162 -0.59 -19.49 -4.50
N GLU A 163 -1.42 -18.80 -5.29
CA GLU A 163 -2.06 -17.54 -4.89
C GLU A 163 -2.97 -17.74 -3.67
N ALA A 164 -3.78 -18.80 -3.67
CA ALA A 164 -4.66 -19.17 -2.56
C ALA A 164 -3.88 -19.48 -1.28
N ALA A 165 -2.74 -20.15 -1.37
CA ALA A 165 -1.96 -20.59 -0.22
C ALA A 165 -1.32 -19.42 0.55
N HIS A 166 -1.11 -18.25 -0.06
CA HIS A 166 -0.70 -17.02 0.65
C HIS A 166 -1.77 -16.46 1.59
N LEU A 167 -2.99 -17.02 1.60
CA LEU A 167 -4.06 -16.73 2.57
C LEU A 167 -4.13 -17.76 3.73
N GLY A 168 -3.12 -18.61 3.85
CA GLY A 168 -2.98 -19.53 4.97
C GLY A 168 -2.78 -18.82 6.31
N THR A 169 -3.31 -19.44 7.35
CA THR A 169 -3.15 -19.01 8.75
C THR A 169 -2.38 -20.07 9.55
N ARG A 170 -2.02 -19.75 10.79
CA ARG A 170 -1.21 -20.67 11.63
C ARG A 170 -1.94 -21.99 11.84
N GLY A 171 -1.24 -23.10 11.60
CA GLY A 171 -1.76 -24.46 11.78
C GLY A 171 -2.42 -25.07 10.54
N GLU A 172 -2.32 -24.39 9.39
CA GLU A 172 -2.86 -24.88 8.12
C GLU A 172 -1.76 -25.50 7.25
N ASP A 173 -1.13 -26.57 7.75
CA ASP A 173 0.05 -27.19 7.14
C ASP A 173 -0.16 -27.63 5.68
N VAL A 174 -1.41 -27.88 5.27
CA VAL A 174 -1.74 -28.21 3.88
C VAL A 174 -1.41 -27.05 2.93
N LEU A 175 -1.58 -25.79 3.36
CA LEU A 175 -1.28 -24.61 2.56
C LEU A 175 0.22 -24.31 2.55
N ASP A 176 0.93 -24.57 3.64
CA ASP A 176 2.40 -24.48 3.67
C ASP A 176 3.02 -25.48 2.68
N ARG A 177 2.54 -26.73 2.68
CA ARG A 177 2.93 -27.73 1.68
C ARG A 177 2.52 -27.34 0.27
N ALA A 178 1.42 -26.60 0.10
CA ALA A 178 0.99 -26.09 -1.20
C ALA A 178 1.98 -25.05 -1.74
N LEU A 179 2.46 -24.13 -0.90
CA LEU A 179 3.47 -23.15 -1.29
C LEU A 179 4.76 -23.85 -1.76
N GLU A 180 5.25 -24.85 -1.03
CA GLU A 180 6.44 -25.60 -1.41
C GLU A 180 6.24 -26.37 -2.73
N PHE A 181 5.14 -27.11 -2.84
CA PHE A 181 4.81 -27.90 -4.03
C PHE A 181 4.64 -27.02 -5.27
N CYS A 182 3.77 -26.00 -5.20
CA CYS A 182 3.53 -25.11 -6.32
C CYS A 182 4.79 -24.35 -6.72
N SER A 183 5.58 -23.83 -5.77
CA SER A 183 6.81 -23.10 -6.11
C SER A 183 7.78 -23.99 -6.87
N THR A 184 7.96 -25.23 -6.43
CA THR A 184 8.86 -26.20 -7.07
C THR A 184 8.45 -26.48 -8.51
N HIS A 185 7.18 -26.82 -8.73
CA HIS A 185 6.70 -27.22 -10.06
C HIS A 185 6.52 -26.03 -11.00
N LEU A 186 6.06 -24.87 -10.52
CA LEU A 186 5.98 -23.66 -11.33
C LEU A 186 7.37 -23.17 -11.76
N HIS A 187 8.39 -23.23 -10.88
CA HIS A 187 9.78 -22.94 -11.26
C HIS A 187 10.28 -23.90 -12.35
N ALA A 188 10.00 -25.20 -12.20
CA ALA A 188 10.36 -26.19 -13.21
C ALA A 188 9.73 -25.89 -14.57
N SER A 189 8.43 -25.59 -14.61
CA SER A 189 7.72 -25.25 -15.85
C SER A 189 8.25 -24.00 -16.55
N VAL A 190 8.71 -23.00 -15.77
CA VAL A 190 9.40 -21.80 -16.31
C VAL A 190 10.75 -22.17 -16.91
N LEU A 191 11.58 -22.94 -16.18
CA LEU A 191 12.94 -23.30 -16.60
C LEU A 191 12.96 -24.20 -17.84
N LEU A 192 11.99 -25.12 -17.95
CA LEU A 192 11.88 -26.05 -19.07
C LEU A 192 11.18 -25.42 -20.28
N ASN A 193 10.70 -24.18 -20.17
CA ASN A 193 9.94 -23.45 -21.19
C ASN A 193 8.74 -24.28 -21.71
N GLU A 194 8.06 -24.97 -20.79
CA GLU A 194 6.96 -25.88 -21.10
C GLU A 194 5.63 -25.15 -21.33
N MET A 195 5.56 -23.86 -21.04
CA MET A 195 4.37 -23.04 -21.21
C MET A 195 4.28 -22.43 -22.60
N SER A 196 3.40 -22.98 -23.45
CA SER A 196 3.05 -22.39 -24.74
C SER A 196 2.21 -21.12 -24.60
N ASN A 197 1.44 -21.00 -23.52
CA ASN A 197 0.60 -19.84 -23.25
C ASN A 197 1.43 -18.69 -22.64
N VAL A 198 1.72 -17.68 -23.45
CA VAL A 198 2.51 -16.49 -23.07
C VAL A 198 1.86 -15.73 -21.90
N TYR A 199 0.54 -15.60 -21.90
CA TYR A 199 -0.21 -14.93 -20.85
C TYR A 199 -0.04 -15.66 -19.50
N LEU A 200 -0.19 -16.97 -19.49
CA LEU A 200 0.01 -17.79 -18.28
C LEU A 200 1.47 -17.73 -17.81
N SER A 201 2.44 -17.81 -18.74
CA SER A 201 3.86 -17.72 -18.44
C SER A 201 4.23 -16.40 -17.76
N LYS A 202 3.70 -15.26 -18.25
CA LYS A 202 3.92 -13.96 -17.60
C LYS A 202 3.33 -13.91 -16.19
N ARG A 203 2.12 -14.45 -15.98
CA ARG A 203 1.50 -14.51 -14.64
C ARG A 203 2.32 -15.36 -13.66
N VAL A 204 2.84 -16.49 -14.10
CA VAL A 204 3.71 -17.34 -13.27
C VAL A 204 5.00 -16.60 -12.91
N ASN A 205 5.62 -15.92 -13.88
CA ASN A 205 6.83 -15.14 -13.63
C ASN A 205 6.59 -14.00 -12.62
N GLU A 206 5.50 -13.25 -12.75
CA GLU A 206 5.16 -12.18 -11.80
C GLU A 206 4.93 -12.73 -10.38
N ALA A 207 4.10 -13.78 -10.24
CA ALA A 207 3.75 -14.33 -8.93
C ALA A 207 4.95 -14.98 -8.21
N LEU A 208 5.81 -15.68 -8.95
CA LEU A 208 6.87 -16.52 -8.39
C LEU A 208 8.26 -15.87 -8.49
N ILE A 209 8.67 -15.42 -9.67
CA ILE A 209 10.04 -14.90 -9.91
C ILE A 209 10.18 -13.48 -9.38
N GLU A 210 9.18 -12.63 -9.62
CA GLU A 210 9.16 -11.28 -9.07
C GLU A 210 8.70 -11.26 -7.60
N ASN A 211 8.32 -12.42 -7.05
CA ASN A 211 7.81 -12.61 -5.68
C ASN A 211 6.62 -11.68 -5.37
N MET A 212 5.68 -11.59 -6.32
CA MET A 212 4.49 -10.75 -6.23
C MET A 212 3.20 -11.55 -6.32
N PRO A 213 2.91 -12.42 -5.33
CA PRO A 213 1.57 -13.00 -5.23
C PRO A 213 0.55 -11.88 -5.02
N ILE A 214 -0.67 -12.08 -5.50
CA ILE A 214 -1.77 -11.09 -5.48
C ILE A 214 -1.95 -10.53 -4.08
N ARG A 215 -1.99 -11.43 -3.07
CA ARG A 215 -2.20 -11.08 -1.66
C ARG A 215 -1.18 -10.08 -1.08
N LYS A 216 0.05 -10.06 -1.61
CA LYS A 216 1.16 -9.22 -1.13
C LYS A 216 1.46 -8.02 -2.04
N THR A 217 0.73 -7.91 -3.15
CA THR A 217 0.96 -6.87 -4.16
C THR A 217 0.03 -5.69 -3.92
N LEU A 218 0.56 -4.46 -3.97
CA LEU A 218 -0.27 -3.25 -3.88
C LEU A 218 -1.25 -3.20 -5.05
N THR A 219 -2.55 -3.05 -4.77
CA THR A 219 -3.63 -3.15 -5.77
C THR A 219 -3.38 -2.32 -7.01
N ARG A 220 -2.97 -1.05 -6.87
CA ARG A 220 -2.73 -0.17 -8.03
C ARG A 220 -1.47 -0.50 -8.81
N TYR A 221 -0.44 -0.98 -8.15
CA TYR A 221 0.76 -1.43 -8.82
C TYR A 221 0.48 -2.73 -9.60
N GLY A 222 -0.21 -3.68 -8.97
CA GLY A 222 -0.68 -4.91 -9.59
C GLY A 222 -1.60 -4.65 -10.78
N ALA A 223 -2.61 -3.79 -10.62
CA ALA A 223 -3.53 -3.42 -11.69
C ALA A 223 -2.82 -2.80 -12.90
N ARG A 224 -1.82 -1.94 -12.69
CA ARG A 224 -1.04 -1.35 -13.79
C ARG A 224 -0.36 -2.42 -14.65
N LYS A 225 0.30 -3.41 -14.00
CA LYS A 225 0.94 -4.52 -14.72
C LYS A 225 -0.11 -5.42 -15.37
N PHE A 226 -1.15 -5.75 -14.62
CA PHE A 226 -2.18 -6.68 -15.05
C PHE A 226 -3.02 -6.15 -16.22
N ILE A 227 -3.28 -4.84 -16.33
CA ILE A 227 -4.00 -4.26 -17.49
C ILE A 227 -3.25 -4.56 -18.80
N SER A 228 -1.93 -4.37 -18.83
CA SER A 228 -1.12 -4.66 -20.02
C SER A 228 -1.10 -6.16 -20.33
N LEU A 229 -0.97 -6.99 -19.29
CA LEU A 229 -0.98 -8.44 -19.42
C LEU A 229 -2.34 -8.98 -19.90
N TYR A 230 -3.45 -8.47 -19.36
CA TYR A 230 -4.81 -8.85 -19.74
C TYR A 230 -5.16 -8.44 -21.18
N GLN A 231 -4.64 -7.32 -21.66
CA GLN A 231 -4.80 -6.91 -23.06
C GLN A 231 -4.21 -7.92 -24.06
N GLU A 232 -3.17 -8.65 -23.67
CA GLU A 232 -2.53 -9.66 -24.52
C GLU A 232 -3.25 -11.02 -24.48
N ALA A 233 -4.19 -11.23 -23.55
CA ALA A 233 -4.92 -12.49 -23.47
C ALA A 233 -5.88 -12.63 -24.66
N GLU A 234 -5.87 -13.76 -25.37
CA GLU A 234 -6.74 -13.97 -26.53
C GLU A 234 -8.23 -13.90 -26.19
N SER A 235 -8.61 -14.27 -24.95
CA SER A 235 -9.99 -14.34 -24.48
C SER A 235 -10.40 -13.13 -23.63
N HIS A 236 -9.67 -12.01 -23.67
CA HIS A 236 -9.99 -10.87 -22.83
C HIS A 236 -11.36 -10.26 -23.17
N ASN A 237 -12.11 -9.91 -22.14
CA ASN A 237 -13.35 -9.16 -22.28
C ASN A 237 -13.03 -7.68 -22.58
N GLU A 238 -13.33 -7.24 -23.80
CA GLU A 238 -13.06 -5.87 -24.25
C GLU A 238 -13.77 -4.80 -23.41
N ILE A 239 -15.01 -5.06 -22.98
CA ILE A 239 -15.79 -4.11 -22.15
C ILE A 239 -15.06 -3.87 -20.82
N LEU A 240 -14.65 -4.95 -20.15
CA LEU A 240 -13.94 -4.87 -18.88
C LEU A 240 -12.55 -4.24 -19.02
N LEU A 241 -11.80 -4.59 -20.09
CA LEU A 241 -10.48 -4.01 -20.33
C LEU A 241 -10.55 -2.50 -20.60
N ASN A 242 -11.51 -2.07 -21.42
CA ASN A 242 -11.71 -0.65 -21.71
C ASN A 242 -12.12 0.10 -20.43
N PHE A 243 -13.01 -0.49 -19.62
CA PHE A 243 -13.43 0.11 -18.37
C PHE A 243 -12.25 0.31 -17.43
N ALA A 244 -11.42 -0.72 -17.27
CA ALA A 244 -10.23 -0.67 -16.42
C ALA A 244 -9.23 0.39 -16.88
N LYS A 245 -9.00 0.56 -18.18
CA LYS A 245 -8.09 1.59 -18.70
C LYS A 245 -8.61 3.00 -18.46
N LEU A 246 -9.90 3.26 -18.76
CA LEU A 246 -10.52 4.56 -18.53
C LEU A 246 -10.51 4.92 -17.04
N ASP A 247 -10.88 3.97 -16.18
CA ASP A 247 -10.87 4.17 -14.74
C ASP A 247 -9.45 4.41 -14.22
N PHE A 248 -8.49 3.58 -14.64
CA PHE A 248 -7.10 3.71 -14.20
C PHE A 248 -6.53 5.10 -14.52
N ASN A 249 -6.77 5.60 -15.74
CA ASN A 249 -6.31 6.90 -16.19
C ASN A 249 -7.02 8.05 -15.44
N ARG A 250 -8.32 7.95 -15.21
CA ARG A 250 -9.09 8.94 -14.43
C ARG A 250 -8.56 9.06 -13.00
N VAL A 251 -8.35 7.92 -12.34
CA VAL A 251 -7.79 7.88 -10.98
C VAL A 251 -6.35 8.42 -10.96
N LEU A 252 -5.53 8.07 -11.95
CA LEU A 252 -4.17 8.60 -12.11
C LEU A 252 -4.14 10.12 -12.24
N MET A 253 -5.04 10.71 -13.05
CA MET A 253 -5.16 12.16 -13.20
C MET A 253 -5.53 12.86 -11.89
N MET A 254 -6.42 12.26 -11.11
CA MET A 254 -6.75 12.74 -9.77
C MET A 254 -5.54 12.68 -8.84
N HIS A 255 -4.82 11.55 -8.79
CA HIS A 255 -3.60 11.42 -7.97
C HIS A 255 -2.51 12.43 -8.39
N GLN A 256 -2.38 12.74 -9.67
CA GLN A 256 -1.44 13.76 -10.16
C GLN A 256 -1.81 15.18 -9.67
N ARG A 257 -3.10 15.50 -9.58
CA ARG A 257 -3.56 16.76 -8.94
C ARG A 257 -3.26 16.78 -7.46
N GLU A 258 -3.64 15.73 -6.74
CA GLU A 258 -3.36 15.61 -5.30
C GLU A 258 -1.88 15.81 -5.02
N LEU A 259 -1.02 15.19 -5.84
CA LEU A 259 0.43 15.31 -5.71
C LEU A 259 0.97 16.69 -6.08
N SER A 260 0.36 17.39 -7.04
CA SER A 260 0.68 18.80 -7.34
C SER A 260 0.39 19.71 -6.15
N ASP A 261 -0.77 19.54 -5.53
CA ASP A 261 -1.17 20.32 -4.35
C ASP A 261 -0.28 20.01 -3.15
N LEU A 262 0.04 18.74 -2.91
CA LEU A 262 0.98 18.32 -1.88
C LEU A 262 2.40 18.84 -2.13
N THR A 263 2.85 18.86 -3.39
CA THR A 263 4.17 19.43 -3.74
C THR A 263 4.21 20.93 -3.44
N ARG A 264 3.13 21.67 -3.75
CA ARG A 264 3.01 23.10 -3.45
C ARG A 264 2.98 23.36 -1.94
N TRP A 265 2.22 22.55 -1.21
CA TRP A 265 2.17 22.58 0.25
C TRP A 265 3.54 22.32 0.87
N TRP A 266 4.23 21.25 0.44
CA TRP A 266 5.53 20.84 0.98
C TRP A 266 6.61 21.90 0.78
N LYS A 267 6.57 22.60 -0.36
CA LYS A 267 7.49 23.70 -0.66
C LYS A 267 7.41 24.88 0.32
N LYS A 268 6.30 25.08 1.04
CA LYS A 268 6.18 26.13 2.06
C LYS A 268 7.21 25.96 3.18
N PHE A 269 7.57 24.71 3.50
CA PHE A 269 8.51 24.40 4.58
C PHE A 269 9.97 24.51 4.18
N ASP A 270 10.28 24.55 2.88
CA ASP A 270 11.64 24.68 2.35
C ASP A 270 12.66 23.76 3.05
N VAL A 271 12.27 22.48 3.21
CA VAL A 271 12.99 21.47 4.01
C VAL A 271 14.44 21.36 3.59
N ALA A 272 14.72 21.37 2.28
CA ALA A 272 16.07 21.26 1.75
C ALA A 272 17.05 22.33 2.26
N ASN A 273 16.56 23.56 2.52
CA ASN A 273 17.40 24.66 3.01
C ASN A 273 17.32 24.83 4.53
N LYS A 274 16.13 24.66 5.11
CA LYS A 274 15.89 24.93 6.54
C LYS A 274 16.15 23.73 7.44
N MET A 275 16.03 22.51 6.92
CA MET A 275 16.23 21.24 7.62
C MET A 275 17.00 20.26 6.71
N PRO A 276 18.24 20.58 6.29
CA PRO A 276 18.99 19.81 5.29
C PRO A 276 19.39 18.40 5.76
N TYR A 277 19.26 18.12 7.06
CA TYR A 277 19.47 16.80 7.63
C TYR A 277 18.26 15.86 7.41
N ALA A 278 17.08 16.39 7.08
CA ALA A 278 15.86 15.61 6.91
C ALA A 278 15.65 15.15 5.46
N ARG A 279 14.99 14.01 5.30
CA ARG A 279 14.63 13.40 4.01
C ARG A 279 13.53 14.21 3.32
N ASP A 280 13.81 14.65 2.10
CA ASP A 280 12.83 15.30 1.21
C ASP A 280 12.11 14.24 0.35
N ARG A 281 10.98 13.69 0.84
CA ARG A 281 10.34 12.49 0.29
C ARG A 281 8.80 12.55 0.19
N VAL A 282 8.22 13.73 0.00
CA VAL A 282 6.74 13.88 -0.06
C VAL A 282 6.09 13.03 -1.16
N VAL A 283 6.78 12.81 -2.29
CA VAL A 283 6.27 12.00 -3.41
C VAL A 283 6.26 10.52 -3.05
N GLU A 284 7.32 10.03 -2.41
CA GLU A 284 7.44 8.65 -1.95
C GLU A 284 6.41 8.36 -0.84
N LEU A 285 6.17 9.31 0.06
CA LEU A 285 5.12 9.22 1.09
C LEU A 285 3.72 9.20 0.48
N PHE A 286 3.47 9.98 -0.58
CA PHE A 286 2.23 9.89 -1.34
C PHE A 286 2.06 8.52 -2.00
N LEU A 287 3.12 7.96 -2.60
CA LEU A 287 3.09 6.61 -3.16
C LEU A 287 2.76 5.56 -2.09
N TRP A 288 3.30 5.69 -0.87
CA TRP A 288 2.92 4.85 0.26
C TRP A 288 1.43 4.96 0.57
N MET A 289 0.87 6.17 0.62
CA MET A 289 -0.55 6.36 0.94
C MET A 289 -1.49 5.88 -0.16
N MET A 290 -1.09 5.97 -1.43
CA MET A 290 -1.81 5.29 -2.52
C MET A 290 -1.84 3.77 -2.34
N GLY A 291 -0.84 3.19 -1.69
CA GLY A 291 -0.81 1.77 -1.34
C GLY A 291 -1.80 1.39 -0.23
N VAL A 292 -2.18 2.34 0.64
CA VAL A 292 -3.15 2.11 1.72
C VAL A 292 -4.58 2.26 1.21
N PHE A 293 -4.89 3.36 0.50
CA PHE A 293 -6.20 3.58 -0.12
C PHE A 293 -6.05 4.49 -1.35
N PHE A 294 -6.42 3.97 -2.52
CA PHE A 294 -6.24 4.66 -3.80
C PHE A 294 -7.53 5.28 -4.34
N GLU A 295 -8.66 4.89 -3.79
CA GLU A 295 -9.99 5.17 -4.29
C GLU A 295 -10.29 6.68 -4.24
N PRO A 296 -11.06 7.23 -5.20
CA PRO A 296 -11.35 8.66 -5.24
C PRO A 296 -12.00 9.24 -3.97
N CYS A 297 -12.84 8.45 -3.29
CA CYS A 297 -13.52 8.88 -2.05
C CYS A 297 -12.54 9.22 -0.91
N TYR A 298 -11.32 8.68 -0.94
CA TYR A 298 -10.30 8.91 0.08
C TYR A 298 -9.30 10.03 -0.26
N ALA A 299 -9.58 10.88 -1.24
CA ALA A 299 -8.69 11.99 -1.63
C ALA A 299 -8.28 12.89 -0.45
N LYS A 300 -9.27 13.33 0.35
CA LYS A 300 -9.03 14.15 1.55
C LYS A 300 -8.20 13.40 2.59
N ALA A 301 -8.54 12.12 2.83
CA ALA A 301 -7.80 11.26 3.75
C ALA A 301 -6.33 11.10 3.31
N ARG A 302 -6.07 10.87 2.02
CA ARG A 302 -4.70 10.77 1.49
C ARG A 302 -3.92 12.04 1.73
N SER A 303 -4.51 13.20 1.42
CA SER A 303 -3.89 14.50 1.69
C SER A 303 -3.49 14.63 3.16
N ILE A 304 -4.42 14.41 4.09
CA ILE A 304 -4.18 14.54 5.53
C ILE A 304 -3.08 13.58 6.01
N VAL A 305 -3.15 12.30 5.61
CA VAL A 305 -2.17 11.31 6.07
C VAL A 305 -0.80 11.56 5.46
N VAL A 306 -0.69 11.98 4.20
CA VAL A 306 0.61 12.38 3.61
C VAL A 306 1.21 13.57 4.35
N ARG A 307 0.42 14.61 4.65
CA ARG A 307 0.92 15.75 5.44
C ARG A 307 1.41 15.32 6.83
N SER A 308 0.62 14.50 7.51
CA SER A 308 0.96 13.97 8.85
C SER A 308 2.21 13.10 8.82
N THR A 309 2.30 12.15 7.89
CA THR A 309 3.48 11.27 7.71
C THR A 309 4.72 12.04 7.26
N SER A 310 4.56 13.12 6.49
CA SER A 310 5.67 14.01 6.14
C SER A 310 6.24 14.70 7.38
N MET A 311 5.38 15.13 8.32
CA MET A 311 5.82 15.68 9.60
C MET A 311 6.49 14.62 10.48
N ILE A 312 5.95 13.39 10.53
CA ILE A 312 6.56 12.26 11.25
C ILE A 312 7.95 11.96 10.68
N SER A 313 8.16 12.02 9.37
CA SER A 313 9.47 11.81 8.75
C SER A 313 10.48 12.90 9.14
N ILE A 314 10.07 14.18 9.21
CA ILE A 314 10.95 15.26 9.69
C ILE A 314 11.29 15.04 11.17
N LEU A 315 10.30 14.66 11.99
CA LEU A 315 10.52 14.37 13.40
C LEU A 315 11.53 13.23 13.54
N ASP A 316 11.32 12.09 12.88
CA ASP A 316 12.23 10.94 12.87
C ASP A 316 13.70 11.36 12.61
N ASP A 317 13.93 12.07 11.51
CA ASP A 317 15.28 12.57 11.18
C ASP A 317 15.83 13.58 12.20
N THR A 318 14.96 14.36 12.86
CA THR A 318 15.35 15.30 13.91
C THR A 318 15.77 14.56 15.19
N TYR A 319 15.07 13.49 15.56
CA TYR A 319 15.43 12.64 16.70
C TYR A 319 16.71 11.84 16.48
N GLU A 320 17.06 11.54 15.22
CA GLU A 320 18.37 10.96 14.88
C GLU A 320 19.51 12.00 14.87
N TYR A 321 19.20 13.27 14.55
CA TYR A 321 20.19 14.32 14.34
C TYR A 321 20.54 15.12 15.60
N ALA A 322 19.55 15.48 16.41
CA ALA A 322 19.71 16.43 17.51
C ALA A 322 20.31 15.79 18.78
N THR A 323 20.78 16.64 19.69
CA THR A 323 21.27 16.21 21.01
C THR A 323 20.11 15.89 21.96
N LEU A 324 20.35 15.06 22.98
CA LEU A 324 19.33 14.68 23.96
C LEU A 324 18.68 15.88 24.67
N ASP A 325 19.46 16.94 24.96
CA ASP A 325 18.94 18.15 25.59
C ASP A 325 17.99 18.92 24.65
N GLU A 326 18.36 19.06 23.37
CA GLU A 326 17.49 19.64 22.34
C GLU A 326 16.21 18.81 22.13
N LEU A 327 16.33 17.47 22.15
CA LEU A 327 15.21 16.56 21.99
C LEU A 327 14.25 16.58 23.18
N GLN A 328 14.76 16.75 24.41
CA GLN A 328 13.90 16.89 25.58
C GLN A 328 13.03 18.15 25.44
N VAL A 329 13.63 19.28 25.05
CA VAL A 329 12.90 20.54 24.81
C VAL A 329 11.85 20.38 23.70
N LEU A 330 12.22 19.77 22.56
CA LEU A 330 11.29 19.50 21.47
C LEU A 330 10.14 18.59 21.91
N THR A 331 10.44 17.53 22.66
CA THR A 331 9.43 16.58 23.15
C THR A 331 8.44 17.27 24.07
N ASP A 332 8.94 18.05 25.03
CA ASP A 332 8.10 18.79 25.99
C ASP A 332 7.20 19.81 25.29
N ALA A 333 7.74 20.51 24.27
CA ALA A 333 6.94 21.39 23.42
C ALA A 333 5.81 20.61 22.71
N ILE A 334 6.11 19.47 22.08
CA ILE A 334 5.11 18.61 21.44
C ILE A 334 4.08 18.09 22.47
N GLN A 335 4.50 17.71 23.67
CA GLN A 335 3.58 17.26 24.72
C GLN A 335 2.62 18.37 25.16
N SER A 336 3.12 19.60 25.29
CA SER A 336 2.26 20.74 25.61
C SER A 336 1.33 21.11 24.45
N TRP A 337 1.79 20.91 23.20
CA TRP A 337 1.13 21.39 21.98
C TRP A 337 0.86 22.90 22.00
N ASP A 338 1.72 23.64 22.68
CA ASP A 338 1.64 25.09 22.82
C ASP A 338 2.88 25.74 22.19
N VAL A 339 2.70 26.91 21.58
CA VAL A 339 3.77 27.68 20.93
C VAL A 339 4.49 28.46 22.03
N THR A 340 5.15 27.74 22.94
CA THR A 340 5.75 28.32 24.14
C THR A 340 7.05 29.07 23.85
N GLU A 341 7.34 30.07 24.68
CA GLU A 341 8.65 30.74 24.82
C GLU A 341 9.83 29.75 24.98
N ALA A 342 9.56 28.52 25.45
CA ALA A 342 10.57 27.47 25.64
C ALA A 342 11.35 27.10 24.36
N LEU A 343 10.82 27.42 23.18
CA LEU A 343 11.53 27.21 21.91
C LEU A 343 12.37 28.42 21.47
N GLU A 344 12.23 29.60 22.08
CA GLU A 344 12.94 30.83 21.64
C GLU A 344 14.46 30.67 21.72
N ASP A 345 14.95 30.01 22.76
CA ASP A 345 16.38 29.71 22.97
C ASP A 345 16.84 28.43 22.25
N SER A 346 15.93 27.67 21.63
CA SER A 346 16.27 26.44 20.91
C SER A 346 16.93 26.76 19.57
N PRO A 347 17.76 25.83 19.04
CA PRO A 347 18.35 25.99 17.71
C PRO A 347 17.29 26.26 16.62
N PRO A 348 17.62 27.05 15.58
CA PRO A 348 16.66 27.42 14.53
C PRO A 348 15.96 26.23 13.85
N TYR A 349 16.64 25.10 13.72
CA TYR A 349 16.08 23.91 13.09
C TYR A 349 15.05 23.19 13.99
N ILE A 350 15.23 23.18 15.33
CA ILE A 350 14.24 22.65 16.28
C ILE A 350 12.98 23.51 16.23
N GLN A 351 13.14 24.84 16.22
CA GLN A 351 12.02 25.76 16.05
C GLN A 351 11.29 25.52 14.74
N MET A 352 12.03 25.31 13.64
CA MET A 352 11.44 25.05 12.33
C MET A 352 10.69 23.72 12.28
N CYS A 353 11.25 22.66 12.87
CA CYS A 353 10.62 21.35 12.97
C CYS A 353 9.27 21.46 13.70
N TYR A 354 9.26 22.08 14.89
CA TYR A 354 8.03 22.26 15.65
C TYR A 354 7.00 23.16 14.95
N ARG A 355 7.42 24.30 14.40
CA ARG A 355 6.52 25.20 13.66
C ARG A 355 5.90 24.50 12.46
N SER A 356 6.70 23.74 11.71
CA SER A 356 6.19 22.99 10.56
C SER A 356 5.11 21.98 10.96
N LEU A 357 5.31 21.30 12.10
CA LEU A 357 4.32 20.39 12.68
C LEU A 357 3.03 21.13 13.06
N ILE A 358 3.13 22.23 13.81
CA ILE A 358 1.95 22.99 14.25
C ILE A 358 1.21 23.60 13.06
N ASP A 359 1.91 24.20 12.10
CA ASP A 359 1.32 24.77 10.88
C ASP A 359 0.58 23.69 10.08
N ALA A 360 1.18 22.50 9.90
CA ALA A 360 0.56 21.39 9.19
C ALA A 360 -0.74 20.93 9.86
N TYR A 361 -0.74 20.78 11.19
CA TYR A 361 -1.91 20.34 11.94
C TYR A 361 -2.98 21.42 12.07
N THR A 362 -2.60 22.69 12.08
CA THR A 362 -3.53 23.83 12.05
C THR A 362 -4.25 23.86 10.70
N GLU A 363 -3.52 23.74 9.58
CA GLU A 363 -4.13 23.63 8.25
C GLU A 363 -5.08 22.41 8.15
N ILE A 364 -4.72 21.28 8.77
CA ILE A 364 -5.61 20.10 8.82
C ILE A 364 -6.84 20.36 9.70
N GLU A 365 -6.69 21.03 10.84
CA GLU A 365 -7.80 21.37 11.74
C GLU A 365 -8.80 22.31 11.07
N ASP A 366 -8.32 23.35 10.40
CA ASP A 366 -9.14 24.29 9.62
C ASP A 366 -9.92 23.53 8.53
N GLU A 367 -9.25 22.67 7.77
CA GLU A 367 -9.88 21.84 6.72
C GLU A 367 -10.94 20.86 7.28
N MET A 368 -10.77 20.39 8.51
CA MET A 368 -11.70 19.47 9.17
C MET A 368 -12.84 20.21 9.90
N GLU A 369 -12.62 21.47 10.29
CA GLU A 369 -13.65 22.35 10.85
C GLU A 369 -14.74 22.65 9.82
N GLU A 370 -14.37 22.87 8.55
CA GLU A 370 -15.31 23.12 7.44
C GLU A 370 -16.38 22.03 7.29
N ILE A 371 -16.06 20.79 7.67
CA ILE A 371 -16.97 19.63 7.63
C ILE A 371 -17.50 19.21 9.01
N GLY A 372 -17.21 19.99 10.06
CA GLY A 372 -17.67 19.73 11.43
C GLY A 372 -16.97 18.55 12.12
N GLU A 373 -15.78 18.16 11.65
CA GLU A 373 -15.04 16.98 12.14
C GLU A 373 -13.68 17.31 12.76
N SER A 374 -13.43 18.56 13.14
CA SER A 374 -12.16 19.01 13.77
C SER A 374 -11.75 18.19 15.00
N TYR A 375 -12.71 17.63 15.75
CA TYR A 375 -12.44 16.74 16.89
C TYR A 375 -11.58 15.52 16.51
N ARG A 376 -11.58 15.09 15.24
CA ARG A 376 -10.76 13.97 14.76
C ARG A 376 -9.27 14.28 14.80
N VAL A 377 -8.90 15.54 14.56
CA VAL A 377 -7.51 16.01 14.56
C VAL A 377 -6.89 15.85 15.94
N LYS A 378 -7.68 15.99 17.01
CA LYS A 378 -7.23 15.77 18.39
C LYS A 378 -6.71 14.36 18.61
N TYR A 379 -7.29 13.33 17.99
CA TYR A 379 -6.76 11.97 18.08
C TYR A 379 -5.41 11.83 17.36
N ALA A 380 -5.28 12.42 16.18
CA ALA A 380 -4.02 12.42 15.44
C ALA A 380 -2.90 13.16 16.22
N ILE A 381 -3.23 14.27 16.89
CA ILE A 381 -2.31 15.00 17.77
C ILE A 381 -1.82 14.11 18.92
N GLN A 382 -2.71 13.34 19.56
CA GLN A 382 -2.32 12.42 20.64
C GLN A 382 -1.35 11.33 20.14
N GLU A 383 -1.55 10.82 18.93
CA GLU A 383 -0.61 9.86 18.34
C GLU A 383 0.74 10.51 18.01
N ILE A 384 0.78 11.77 17.55
CA ILE A 384 2.06 12.49 17.38
C ILE A 384 2.78 12.66 18.71
N LYS A 385 2.06 13.03 19.78
CA LYS A 385 2.64 13.13 21.12
C LYS A 385 3.23 11.80 21.57
N ARG A 386 2.53 10.69 21.29
CA ARG A 386 3.02 9.34 21.59
C ARG A 386 4.27 9.00 20.79
N VAL A 387 4.28 9.27 19.48
CA VAL A 387 5.44 9.05 18.60
C VAL A 387 6.66 9.82 19.10
N ALA A 388 6.49 11.10 19.45
CA ALA A 388 7.58 11.92 19.98
C ALA A 388 8.18 11.35 21.29
N MET A 389 7.34 10.85 22.21
CA MET A 389 7.84 10.18 23.42
C MET A 389 8.63 8.91 23.10
N LEU A 390 8.13 8.10 22.15
CA LEU A 390 8.82 6.86 21.74
C LEU A 390 10.16 7.16 21.07
N TYR A 391 10.23 8.17 20.19
CA TYR A 391 11.49 8.60 19.60
C TYR A 391 12.48 9.13 20.66
N LEU A 392 12.00 9.85 21.68
CA LEU A 392 12.87 10.27 22.78
C LEU A 392 13.40 9.07 23.59
N GLU A 393 12.57 8.07 23.86
CA GLU A 393 12.98 6.84 24.54
C GLU A 393 14.01 6.07 23.71
N GLU A 394 13.80 5.94 22.40
CA GLU A 394 14.75 5.32 21.47
C GLU A 394 16.09 6.09 21.43
N ALA A 395 16.06 7.42 21.36
CA ALA A 395 17.28 8.23 21.35
C ALA A 395 18.09 8.12 22.66
N LYS A 396 17.44 7.78 23.78
CA LYS A 396 18.08 7.56 25.09
C LYS A 396 18.76 6.19 25.19
N TRP A 397 18.29 5.20 24.44
CA TRP A 397 18.87 3.84 24.40
C TRP A 397 20.15 3.82 23.56
#